data_AF-A0A0K9NJF7-F1
#
_entry.id   AF-A0A0K9NJF7-F1
#
_cell.length_a   1.000
_cell.length_b   1.000
_cell.length_c   1.000
_cell.angle_alpha   90.00
_cell.angle_beta   90.00
_cell.angle_gamma   90.00
#
_symmetry.space_group_name_H-M   'P 1'
#
loop_
_entity.id
_entity.type
_entity.pdbx_description
1 polymer ?
#
loop_
_entity_poly.entity_id
_entity_poly.type
_entity_poly.pdbx_seq_one_letter_code
_entity_poly.pdbx_strand_id
1 'polypeptide(L)'
;MNYLGLESLENKSFRDLLMTYFSEEKLPDTMVLNSGLHDGIRWQSVRRFKLAAEYCSAFWETVIREWRHKGKRLPSIFYRTTIATGGYARDLAYNPSKMEVFNNILVEKLTEKGILVGGGVIDDFDMTFPWHYDNRCNDGVHYGRAPLKAQWRDGQIGHQYFVDLMLSQVLLNGVDAGARRR
;
A
#
# COMPACT_ATOMS: atom_id res chain seq x y z
N MET A 1 -8.55 -16.47 0.91
CA MET A 1 -7.41 -15.53 1.07
C MET A 1 -6.78 -15.71 2.44
N ASN A 2 -5.47 -15.45 2.59
CA ASN A 2 -4.72 -15.69 3.83
C ASN A 2 -4.54 -14.45 4.72
N TYR A 3 -4.91 -13.26 4.22
CA TYR A 3 -4.91 -11.97 4.94
C TYR A 3 -3.61 -11.64 5.66
N LEU A 4 -2.44 -12.08 5.16
CA LEU A 4 -1.20 -11.98 5.96
C LEU A 4 -0.76 -10.53 6.22
N GLY A 5 -1.01 -9.59 5.30
CA GLY A 5 -0.58 -8.20 5.49
C GLY A 5 0.91 -8.11 5.80
N LEU A 6 1.28 -7.37 6.84
CA LEU A 6 2.66 -7.29 7.35
C LEU A 6 3.24 -8.62 7.81
N GLU A 7 2.40 -9.57 8.22
CA GLU A 7 2.84 -10.91 8.61
C GLU A 7 3.40 -11.71 7.43
N SER A 8 3.17 -11.26 6.18
CA SER A 8 3.83 -11.88 5.02
C SER A 8 5.35 -11.86 5.17
N LEU A 9 5.89 -10.87 5.88
CA LEU A 9 7.32 -10.76 6.17
C LEU A 9 7.81 -11.79 7.18
N GLU A 10 6.97 -12.55 7.88
CA GLU A 10 7.42 -13.69 8.70
C GLU A 10 7.86 -14.88 7.83
N ASN A 11 7.34 -14.96 6.60
CA ASN A 11 7.73 -15.98 5.64
C ASN A 11 9.15 -15.73 5.10
N LYS A 12 10.08 -16.64 5.38
CA LYS A 12 11.47 -16.52 4.95
C LYS A 12 11.60 -16.44 3.43
N SER A 13 10.91 -17.32 2.69
CA SER A 13 11.00 -17.35 1.23
C SER A 13 10.51 -16.04 0.60
N PHE A 14 9.49 -15.40 1.19
CA PHE A 14 9.02 -14.09 0.75
C PHE A 14 10.06 -12.99 1.02
N ARG A 15 10.68 -12.98 2.21
CA ARG A 15 11.78 -12.05 2.50
C ARG A 15 12.96 -12.26 1.55
N ASP A 16 13.35 -13.52 1.31
CA ASP A 16 14.45 -13.85 0.40
C ASP A 16 14.15 -13.34 -1.01
N LEU A 17 12.92 -13.53 -1.50
CA LEU A 17 12.47 -12.99 -2.79
C LEU A 17 12.62 -11.47 -2.87
N LEU A 18 12.17 -10.74 -1.85
CA LEU A 18 12.30 -9.28 -1.80
C LEU A 18 13.77 -8.86 -1.77
N MET A 19 14.61 -9.52 -0.96
CA MET A 19 16.04 -9.24 -0.89
C MET A 19 16.72 -9.48 -2.23
N THR A 20 16.38 -10.56 -2.95
CA THR A 20 16.89 -10.83 -4.30
C THR A 20 16.48 -9.73 -5.27
N TYR A 21 15.19 -9.38 -5.34
CA TYR A 21 14.69 -8.33 -6.24
C TYR A 21 15.41 -6.99 -5.99
N PHE A 22 15.59 -6.62 -4.73
CA PHE A 22 16.25 -5.36 -4.36
C PHE A 22 17.78 -5.42 -4.34
N SER A 23 18.37 -6.58 -4.64
CA SER A 23 19.81 -6.72 -4.83
C SER A 23 20.26 -6.38 -6.25
N GLU A 24 19.33 -6.34 -7.22
CA GLU A 24 19.56 -6.04 -8.63
C GLU A 24 20.32 -4.73 -8.86
N GLU A 25 21.07 -4.63 -9.97
CA GLU A 25 22.02 -3.54 -10.24
C GLU A 25 21.37 -2.15 -10.16
N LYS A 26 20.20 -2.00 -10.79
CA LYS A 26 19.48 -0.74 -10.87
C LYS A 26 18.28 -0.73 -9.92
N LEU A 27 18.27 0.24 -9.00
CA LEU A 27 17.10 0.53 -8.17
C LEU A 27 16.07 1.34 -8.96
N PRO A 28 14.78 1.23 -8.61
CA PRO A 28 13.78 2.15 -9.15
C PRO A 28 14.09 3.59 -8.71
N ASP A 29 13.61 4.58 -9.47
CA ASP A 29 13.68 5.99 -9.08
C ASP A 29 12.73 6.34 -7.93
N THR A 30 11.62 5.59 -7.84
CA THR A 30 10.56 5.80 -6.84
C THR A 30 9.99 4.45 -6.43
N MET A 31 9.71 4.31 -5.14
CA MET A 31 9.04 3.13 -4.57
C MET A 31 7.80 3.56 -3.81
N VAL A 32 6.69 2.86 -4.03
CA VAL A 32 5.43 3.10 -3.31
C VAL A 32 5.09 1.85 -2.51
N LEU A 33 5.15 1.98 -1.20
CA LEU A 33 4.73 0.94 -0.26
C LEU A 33 3.21 1.06 -0.07
N ASN A 34 2.50 -0.01 -0.43
CA ASN A 34 1.06 -0.12 -0.26
C ASN A 34 0.74 -1.40 0.51
N SER A 35 0.44 -1.25 1.79
CA SER A 35 -0.02 -2.33 2.66
C SER A 35 -1.05 -1.76 3.63
N GLY A 36 -1.84 -2.63 4.25
CA GLY A 36 -2.73 -2.23 5.35
C GLY A 36 -4.08 -2.94 5.32
N LEU A 37 -4.68 -3.16 4.15
CA LEU A 37 -6.04 -3.71 4.13
C LEU A 37 -6.11 -5.10 4.77
N HIS A 38 -5.25 -6.03 4.37
CA HIS A 38 -5.18 -7.36 4.97
C HIS A 38 -4.86 -7.33 6.47
N ASP A 39 -4.10 -6.34 6.95
CA ASP A 39 -3.79 -6.15 8.36
C ASP A 39 -5.03 -5.87 9.21
N GLY A 40 -6.04 -5.22 8.62
CA GLY A 40 -7.34 -4.99 9.25
C GLY A 40 -8.07 -6.29 9.62
N ILE A 41 -7.90 -7.37 8.86
CA ILE A 41 -8.40 -8.70 9.24
C ILE A 41 -7.41 -9.45 10.12
N ARG A 42 -6.12 -9.44 9.76
CA ARG A 42 -5.09 -10.24 10.44
C ARG A 42 -4.98 -9.92 11.92
N TRP A 43 -4.91 -8.63 12.25
CA TRP A 43 -4.54 -8.19 13.58
C TRP A 43 -5.75 -7.74 14.35
N GLN A 44 -6.11 -8.49 15.38
CA GLN A 44 -7.23 -8.14 16.27
C GLN A 44 -6.82 -7.19 17.41
N SER A 45 -5.54 -6.81 17.49
CA SER A 45 -5.01 -5.97 18.57
C SER A 45 -4.00 -4.96 18.04
N VAL A 46 -4.16 -3.70 18.46
CA VAL A 46 -3.19 -2.62 18.20
C VAL A 46 -1.79 -2.99 18.68
N ARG A 47 -1.67 -3.65 19.84
CA ARG A 47 -0.37 -4.09 20.38
C ARG A 47 0.33 -5.09 19.45
N ARG A 48 -0.41 -6.05 18.89
CA ARG A 48 0.16 -7.04 17.97
C ARG A 48 0.52 -6.40 16.64
N PHE A 49 -0.34 -5.54 16.11
CA PHE A 49 -0.06 -4.78 14.90
C PHE A 49 1.20 -3.92 15.06
N LYS A 50 1.39 -3.25 16.20
CA LYS A 50 2.60 -2.47 16.49
C LYS A 50 3.87 -3.32 16.37
N LEU A 51 3.88 -4.53 16.92
CA LEU A 51 5.05 -5.44 16.80
C LEU A 51 5.31 -5.83 15.33
N ALA A 52 4.25 -6.10 14.57
CA ALA A 52 4.37 -6.39 13.14
C ALA A 52 4.90 -5.17 12.35
N ALA A 53 4.45 -3.96 12.69
CA ALA A 53 4.94 -2.71 12.10
C ALA A 53 6.42 -2.44 12.45
N GLU A 54 6.82 -2.72 13.70
CA GLU A 54 8.23 -2.66 14.12
C GLU A 54 9.08 -3.64 13.32
N TYR A 55 8.64 -4.89 13.17
CA TYR A 55 9.34 -5.90 12.36
C TYR A 55 9.43 -5.48 10.88
N CYS A 56 8.32 -5.03 10.30
CA CYS A 56 8.26 -4.55 8.92
C CYS A 56 9.23 -3.39 8.67
N SER A 57 9.23 -2.39 9.56
CA SER A 57 10.14 -1.24 9.45
C SER A 57 11.61 -1.68 9.60
N ALA A 58 11.94 -2.60 10.50
CA ALA A 58 13.31 -3.11 10.64
C ALA A 58 13.80 -3.88 9.40
N PHE A 59 12.89 -4.62 8.75
CA PHE A 59 13.20 -5.27 7.47
C PHE A 59 13.54 -4.24 6.39
N TRP A 60 12.70 -3.23 6.19
CA TRP A 60 12.95 -2.19 5.17
C TRP A 60 14.18 -1.33 5.46
N GLU A 61 14.46 -1.05 6.73
CA GLU A 61 15.71 -0.41 7.14
C GLU A 61 16.94 -1.23 6.72
N THR A 62 16.87 -2.56 6.84
CA THR A 62 17.94 -3.45 6.39
C THR A 62 18.16 -3.34 4.89
N VAL A 63 17.09 -3.39 4.09
CA VAL A 63 17.14 -3.23 2.63
C VAL A 63 17.78 -1.89 2.24
N ILE A 64 17.31 -0.79 2.83
CA ILE A 64 17.83 0.56 2.53
C ILE A 64 19.28 0.71 2.96
N ARG A 65 19.66 0.15 4.10
CA ARG A 65 21.04 0.17 4.59
C ARG A 65 21.97 -0.56 3.63
N GLU A 66 21.57 -1.69 3.06
CA GLU A 66 22.35 -2.39 2.03
C GLU A 66 22.55 -1.52 0.78
N TRP A 67 21.52 -0.80 0.33
CA TRP A 67 21.65 0.12 -0.80
C TRP A 67 22.64 1.25 -0.51
N ARG A 68 22.57 1.84 0.69
CA ARG A 68 23.52 2.88 1.14
C ARG A 68 24.95 2.35 1.16
N HIS A 69 25.18 1.15 1.73
CA HIS A 69 26.51 0.54 1.76
C HIS A 69 27.07 0.25 0.37
N LYS A 70 26.21 -0.11 -0.59
CA LYS A 70 26.59 -0.31 -1.99
C LYS A 70 26.73 1.01 -2.78
N GLY A 71 26.61 2.17 -2.13
CA GLY A 71 26.69 3.48 -2.77
C GLY A 71 25.57 3.76 -3.78
N LYS A 72 24.45 3.03 -3.70
CA LYS A 72 23.33 3.19 -4.64
C LYS A 72 22.56 4.48 -4.32
N ARG A 73 22.15 5.21 -5.36
CA ARG A 73 21.20 6.32 -5.22
C ARG A 73 19.85 5.76 -4.74
N LEU A 74 19.37 6.27 -3.61
CA LEU A 74 18.12 5.79 -3.02
C LEU A 74 16.91 6.28 -3.83
N PRO A 75 15.86 5.44 -3.98
CA PRO A 75 14.57 5.89 -4.50
C PRO A 75 13.94 6.93 -3.57
N SER A 76 13.07 7.78 -4.14
CA SER A 76 12.04 8.45 -3.34
C SER A 76 11.04 7.40 -2.86
N ILE A 77 10.90 7.22 -1.54
CA ILE A 77 10.02 6.19 -0.98
C ILE A 77 8.77 6.84 -0.42
N PHE A 78 7.61 6.40 -0.91
CA PHE A 78 6.30 6.82 -0.42
C PHE A 78 5.59 5.67 0.28
N TYR A 79 4.85 5.97 1.34
CA TYR A 79 3.86 5.06 1.91
C TYR A 79 2.46 5.57 1.57
N ARG A 80 1.64 4.70 0.99
CA ARG A 80 0.24 4.99 0.69
C ARG A 80 -0.63 4.40 1.79
N THR A 81 -1.34 5.26 2.51
CA THR A 81 -2.31 4.81 3.51
C THR A 81 -3.44 4.05 2.80
N THR A 82 -3.97 3.02 3.46
CA THR A 82 -5.15 2.31 2.96
C THR A 82 -6.34 2.64 3.84
N ILE A 83 -7.43 3.11 3.23
CA ILE A 83 -8.68 3.42 3.92
C ILE A 83 -9.82 2.70 3.22
N ALA A 84 -10.84 2.36 4.02
CA ALA A 84 -12.17 1.83 3.75
C ALA A 84 -12.34 0.80 2.62
N THR A 85 -13.08 -0.26 2.92
CA THR A 85 -13.58 -1.18 1.90
C THR A 85 -14.91 -0.71 1.34
N GLY A 86 -15.20 -1.08 0.09
CA GLY A 86 -16.50 -0.88 -0.54
C GLY A 86 -17.49 -2.03 -0.26
N GLY A 87 -18.75 -1.85 -0.64
CA GLY A 87 -19.73 -2.93 -0.75
C GLY A 87 -19.90 -3.80 0.50
N TYR A 88 -19.99 -5.12 0.32
CA TYR A 88 -20.17 -6.09 1.42
C TYR A 88 -18.98 -6.12 2.38
N ALA A 89 -17.80 -5.69 1.92
CA ALA A 89 -16.60 -5.74 2.71
C ALA A 89 -16.54 -4.65 3.78
N ARG A 90 -17.48 -3.69 3.76
CA ARG A 90 -17.71 -2.74 4.86
C ARG A 90 -18.05 -3.44 6.17
N ASP A 91 -18.69 -4.61 6.09
CA ASP A 91 -19.10 -5.41 7.25
C ASP A 91 -17.98 -6.34 7.75
N LEU A 92 -16.83 -6.39 7.05
CA LEU A 92 -15.67 -7.17 7.47
C LEU A 92 -14.85 -6.40 8.52
N ALA A 93 -13.85 -7.07 9.11
CA ALA A 93 -13.06 -6.53 10.23
C ALA A 93 -12.14 -5.34 9.88
N TYR A 94 -12.23 -4.79 8.67
CA TYR A 94 -11.49 -3.63 8.16
C TYR A 94 -12.04 -2.28 8.67
N ASN A 95 -12.49 -2.22 9.92
CA ASN A 95 -13.10 -1.03 10.52
C ASN A 95 -12.25 0.24 10.20
N PRO A 96 -12.84 1.29 9.59
CA PRO A 96 -12.09 2.50 9.19
C PRO A 96 -11.28 3.14 10.32
N SER A 97 -11.87 3.32 11.51
CA SER A 97 -11.15 3.88 12.66
C SER A 97 -9.97 3.01 13.12
N LYS A 98 -10.12 1.68 13.01
CA LYS A 98 -9.00 0.75 13.26
C LYS A 98 -7.90 0.90 12.21
N MET A 99 -8.28 1.03 10.95
CA MET A 99 -7.34 1.21 9.84
C MET A 99 -6.57 2.51 9.95
N GLU A 100 -7.20 3.61 10.37
CA GLU A 100 -6.52 4.88 10.65
C GLU A 100 -5.44 4.72 11.74
N VAL A 101 -5.77 4.03 12.84
CA VAL A 101 -4.78 3.74 13.90
C VAL A 101 -3.61 2.92 13.37
N PHE A 102 -3.89 1.89 12.54
CA PHE A 102 -2.84 1.05 11.96
C PHE A 102 -1.96 1.83 10.97
N ASN A 103 -2.55 2.66 10.11
CA ASN A 103 -1.82 3.52 9.19
C ASN A 103 -0.86 4.44 9.95
N ASN A 104 -1.34 5.11 11.00
CA ASN A 104 -0.52 6.02 11.81
C ASN A 104 0.67 5.30 12.45
N ILE A 105 0.43 4.14 13.07
CA ILE A 105 1.50 3.34 13.69
C ILE A 105 2.56 2.95 12.65
N LEU A 106 2.16 2.48 11.47
CA LEU A 106 3.13 2.09 10.45
C LEU A 106 3.90 3.30 9.91
N VAL A 107 3.23 4.42 9.63
CA VAL A 107 3.88 5.68 9.20
C VAL A 107 4.90 6.16 10.22
N GLU A 108 4.56 6.15 11.51
CA GLU A 108 5.49 6.50 12.58
C GLU A 108 6.73 5.59 12.55
N LYS A 109 6.55 4.27 12.45
CA LYS A 109 7.69 3.32 12.41
C LYS A 109 8.56 3.47 11.16
N LEU A 110 7.95 3.74 10.01
CA LEU A 110 8.70 4.02 8.78
C LEU A 110 9.47 5.34 8.87
N THR A 111 8.87 6.36 9.48
CA THR A 111 9.51 7.67 9.70
C THR A 111 10.67 7.58 10.68
N GLU A 112 10.48 6.92 11.83
CA GLU A 112 11.51 6.73 12.86
C GLU A 112 12.78 6.07 12.30
N LYS A 113 12.63 5.14 11.34
CA LYS A 113 13.76 4.45 10.68
C LYS A 113 14.29 5.17 9.44
N GLY A 114 13.76 6.35 9.14
CA GLY A 114 14.14 7.12 7.96
C GLY A 114 13.94 6.33 6.67
N ILE A 115 12.83 5.59 6.55
CA ILE A 115 12.50 4.79 5.35
C ILE A 115 11.90 5.66 4.26
N LEU A 116 11.09 6.66 4.61
CA LEU A 116 10.41 7.56 3.65
C LEU A 116 11.33 8.62 3.03
N VAL A 117 12.60 8.26 2.76
CA VAL A 117 13.63 9.16 2.24
C VAL A 117 13.24 9.73 0.89
N GLY A 118 13.34 11.05 0.74
CA GLY A 118 13.08 11.74 -0.53
C GLY A 118 11.64 11.62 -1.04
N GLY A 119 10.73 11.02 -0.26
CA GLY A 119 9.32 10.88 -0.54
C GLY A 119 8.48 11.33 0.66
N GLY A 120 7.43 10.59 1.01
CA GLY A 120 6.51 10.97 2.08
C GLY A 120 5.31 10.04 2.21
N VAL A 121 4.22 10.56 2.77
CA VAL A 121 2.96 9.83 2.89
C VAL A 121 2.02 10.33 1.79
N ILE A 122 1.45 9.39 1.03
CA ILE A 122 0.31 9.66 0.16
C ILE A 122 -0.93 9.37 1.02
N ASP A 123 -1.41 10.43 1.66
CA ASP A 123 -2.62 10.44 2.46
C ASP A 123 -3.75 11.09 1.66
N ASP A 124 -4.24 10.34 0.68
CA ASP A 124 -5.41 10.75 -0.09
C ASP A 124 -6.60 9.97 0.45
N PHE A 125 -7.67 10.67 0.83
CA PHE A 125 -8.87 10.11 1.43
C PHE A 125 -9.44 9.11 0.44
N ASP A 126 -9.11 7.85 0.67
CA ASP A 126 -9.57 6.71 -0.10
C ASP A 126 -9.69 7.05 -1.59
N MET A 127 -8.56 6.98 -2.30
CA MET A 127 -8.52 7.08 -3.76
C MET A 127 -9.63 6.27 -4.45
N THR A 128 -10.17 5.25 -3.75
CA THR A 128 -11.20 4.36 -4.23
C THR A 128 -12.65 4.73 -3.85
N PHE A 129 -12.82 5.78 -3.04
CA PHE A 129 -14.10 6.30 -2.52
C PHE A 129 -15.15 6.57 -3.60
N PRO A 130 -14.82 7.15 -4.78
CA PRO A 130 -15.80 7.33 -5.85
C PRO A 130 -16.41 6.01 -6.33
N TRP A 131 -15.74 4.88 -6.11
CA TRP A 131 -16.19 3.55 -6.49
C TRP A 131 -16.83 2.78 -5.33
N HIS A 132 -17.02 3.38 -4.15
CA HIS A 132 -17.61 2.72 -2.99
C HIS A 132 -19.13 2.64 -2.98
N TYR A 133 -19.78 3.36 -3.89
CA TYR A 133 -21.23 3.50 -3.92
C TYR A 133 -21.91 2.33 -4.64
N ASP A 134 -21.22 1.67 -5.56
CA ASP A 134 -21.73 0.48 -6.24
C ASP A 134 -20.62 -0.57 -6.49
N ASN A 135 -20.99 -1.86 -6.55
CA ASN A 135 -20.06 -2.96 -6.87
C ASN A 135 -19.78 -3.06 -8.37
N ARG A 136 -19.83 -1.92 -9.09
CA ARG A 136 -19.63 -1.86 -10.53
C ARG A 136 -18.14 -1.93 -10.86
N CYS A 137 -17.33 -1.20 -10.10
CA CYS A 137 -15.87 -1.12 -10.29
C CYS A 137 -15.05 -1.93 -9.29
N ASN A 138 -15.69 -2.62 -8.34
CA ASN A 138 -15.04 -3.40 -7.28
C ASN A 138 -15.88 -4.59 -6.81
N ASP A 139 -15.25 -5.54 -6.14
CA ASP A 139 -15.92 -6.61 -5.41
C ASP A 139 -16.01 -6.35 -3.90
N GLY A 140 -15.73 -5.14 -3.44
CA GLY A 140 -15.70 -4.71 -2.05
C GLY A 140 -14.30 -4.57 -1.46
N VAL A 141 -13.35 -5.44 -1.83
CA VAL A 141 -11.95 -5.42 -1.32
C VAL A 141 -10.95 -5.19 -2.46
N HIS A 142 -11.26 -5.70 -3.64
CA HIS A 142 -10.48 -5.57 -4.86
C HIS A 142 -11.20 -4.65 -5.82
N TYR A 143 -10.46 -3.68 -6.32
CA TYR A 143 -10.95 -2.73 -7.29
C TYR A 143 -10.27 -2.99 -8.63
N GLY A 144 -11.00 -2.72 -9.70
CA GLY A 144 -10.55 -3.05 -11.04
C GLY A 144 -11.02 -4.44 -11.43
N ARG A 145 -12.05 -4.47 -12.26
CA ARG A 145 -12.27 -5.61 -13.15
C ARG A 145 -11.46 -5.36 -14.41
N ALA A 146 -10.86 -6.42 -14.97
CA ALA A 146 -10.31 -6.32 -16.32
C ALA A 146 -11.40 -5.78 -17.25
N PRO A 147 -11.10 -4.84 -18.16
CA PRO A 147 -12.11 -4.32 -19.07
C PRO A 147 -12.69 -5.48 -19.87
N LEU A 148 -13.96 -5.75 -19.61
CA LEU A 148 -14.74 -6.70 -20.35
C LEU A 148 -15.88 -5.91 -20.97
N LYS A 149 -16.18 -6.15 -22.24
CA LYS A 149 -17.44 -5.71 -22.87
C LYS A 149 -18.63 -6.51 -22.31
N ALA A 150 -18.64 -6.76 -21.01
CA ALA A 150 -19.69 -7.45 -20.29
C ALA A 150 -20.64 -6.39 -19.71
N GLN A 151 -21.94 -6.66 -19.84
CA GLN A 151 -22.95 -5.88 -19.15
C GLN A 151 -22.78 -6.06 -17.64
N TRP A 152 -22.78 -4.93 -16.93
CA TRP A 152 -22.81 -4.90 -15.48
C TRP A 152 -24.25 -5.11 -14.96
N ARG A 153 -24.42 -5.22 -13.64
CA ARG A 153 -25.72 -5.55 -13.01
C ARG A 153 -26.83 -4.53 -13.32
N ASP A 154 -26.46 -3.32 -13.72
CA ASP A 154 -27.35 -2.24 -14.13
C ASP A 154 -27.60 -2.18 -15.65
N GLY A 155 -27.12 -3.17 -16.41
CA GLY A 155 -27.31 -3.28 -17.86
C GLY A 155 -26.37 -2.43 -18.72
N GLN A 156 -25.53 -1.59 -18.10
CA GLN A 156 -24.55 -0.74 -18.78
C GLN A 156 -23.24 -1.51 -19.05
N ILE A 157 -22.46 -1.06 -20.04
CA ILE A 157 -21.13 -1.64 -20.29
C ILE A 157 -20.13 -1.02 -19.32
N GLY A 158 -19.41 -1.88 -18.62
CA GLY A 158 -18.34 -1.50 -17.72
C GLY A 158 -17.04 -1.10 -18.40
N HIS A 159 -16.61 0.14 -18.21
CA HIS A 159 -15.29 0.58 -18.65
C HIS A 159 -14.64 1.44 -17.57
N GLN A 160 -13.59 0.93 -16.92
CA GLN A 160 -12.51 1.70 -16.27
C GLN A 160 -11.42 0.78 -15.69
N TYR A 161 -10.14 1.11 -15.96
CA TYR A 161 -8.99 0.49 -15.32
C TYR A 161 -8.72 1.17 -13.97
N PHE A 162 -9.04 0.48 -12.88
CA PHE A 162 -8.72 0.95 -11.53
C PHE A 162 -7.21 1.18 -11.34
N VAL A 163 -6.38 0.30 -11.92
CA VAL A 163 -4.91 0.39 -11.82
C VAL A 163 -4.40 1.68 -12.44
N ASP A 164 -4.93 2.10 -13.58
CA ASP A 164 -4.48 3.32 -14.28
C ASP A 164 -4.90 4.59 -13.52
N LEU A 165 -6.09 4.60 -12.91
CA LEU A 165 -6.57 5.73 -12.11
C LEU A 165 -5.81 5.84 -10.79
N MET A 166 -5.56 4.72 -10.12
CA MET A 166 -4.74 4.67 -8.90
C MET A 166 -3.30 5.07 -9.17
N LEU A 167 -2.70 4.55 -10.24
CA LEU A 167 -1.34 4.92 -10.64
C LEU A 167 -1.28 6.41 -10.98
N SER A 168 -2.26 6.93 -11.71
CA SER A 168 -2.34 8.36 -12.03
C SER A 168 -2.43 9.22 -10.77
N GLN A 169 -3.29 8.87 -9.81
CA GLN A 169 -3.39 9.61 -8.55
C GLN A 169 -2.11 9.51 -7.71
N VAL A 170 -1.47 8.34 -7.65
CA VAL A 170 -0.18 8.17 -6.97
C VAL A 170 0.92 9.02 -7.62
N LEU A 171 0.97 9.07 -8.95
CA LEU A 171 1.94 9.90 -9.67
C LEU A 171 1.67 11.40 -9.47
N LEU A 172 0.41 11.83 -9.53
CA LEU A 172 0.03 13.23 -9.34
C LEU A 172 0.27 13.72 -7.89
N ASN A 173 -0.10 12.92 -6.90
CA ASN A 173 0.04 13.29 -5.48
C ASN A 173 1.46 13.08 -4.95
N GLY A 174 2.17 12.05 -5.41
CA GLY A 174 3.50 11.71 -4.92
C GLY A 174 4.64 12.37 -5.71
N VAL A 175 4.64 12.21 -7.04
CA VAL A 175 5.77 12.61 -7.90
C VAL A 175 5.72 14.10 -8.22
N ASP A 176 4.54 14.61 -8.60
CA ASP A 176 4.39 16.02 -8.99
C ASP A 176 4.48 16.98 -7.78
N ALA A 177 3.97 16.56 -6.62
CA ALA A 177 4.14 17.31 -5.38
C ALA A 177 5.59 17.31 -4.86
N GLY A 178 6.35 16.23 -5.11
CA GLY A 178 7.77 16.13 -4.82
C GLY A 178 8.65 16.99 -5.74
N ALA A 179 8.21 17.22 -6.99
CA ALA A 179 8.89 18.12 -7.93
C ALA A 179 8.76 19.60 -7.54
N ARG A 180 7.69 19.99 -6.83
CA ARG A 180 7.44 21.38 -6.38
C ARG A 180 8.16 21.77 -5.09
N ARG A 181 8.81 20.83 -4.40
CA ARG A 181 9.53 21.07 -3.13
C ARG A 181 11.07 21.06 -3.29
N ARG A 182 11.57 21.13 -4.51
CA ARG A 182 13.00 21.30 -4.83
C ARG A 182 13.29 22.70 -5.31
#